data_AF-A0A9D9M6A7-F1
#
_entry.id   AF-A0A9D9M6A7-F1
#
_cell.length_a   1.000
_cell.length_b   1.000
_cell.length_c   1.000
_cell.angle_alpha   90.00
_cell.angle_beta   90.00
_cell.angle_gamma   90.00
#
_symmetry.space_group_name_H-M   'P 1'
#
loop_
_entity.id
_entity.type
_entity.pdbx_description
1 polymer ?
#
loop_
_entity_poly.entity_id
_entity_poly.type
_entity_poly.pdbx_seq_one_letter_code
_entity_poly.pdbx_strand_id
1 'polypeptide(L)'
;VAVDRAALKDDRGTDADQLYKDAERLAKELKGGFELPDDHFTATVPSKAQGPTQEQKAYSGPSVVSYYLEGRKASKLSIPAYRCMGAGEVTVLITVDNSGTVVAAKVDESSSSKDGCLRSFAIRAARLSRFSASSTAPANQQGNIVYQFIAQ
;
A
#
# COMPACT_ATOMS: atom_id res chain seq x y z
N VAL A 1 49.66 40.43 -11.84
CA VAL A 1 48.25 40.85 -11.83
C VAL A 1 47.49 39.83 -11.00
N ALA A 2 47.25 40.13 -9.72
CA ALA A 2 46.44 39.28 -8.84
C ALA A 2 44.97 39.64 -9.11
N VAL A 3 44.16 38.65 -9.45
CA VAL A 3 42.71 38.83 -9.61
C VAL A 3 42.06 38.57 -8.25
N ASP A 4 41.70 39.65 -7.56
CA ASP A 4 40.96 39.60 -6.31
C ASP A 4 39.62 38.88 -6.53
N ARG A 5 39.47 37.73 -5.88
CA ARG A 5 38.34 36.81 -5.98
C ARG A 5 37.18 37.27 -5.10
N ALA A 6 36.74 38.51 -5.27
CA ALA A 6 35.65 39.10 -4.50
C ALA A 6 34.51 39.54 -5.43
N ALA A 7 33.37 38.86 -5.28
CA ALA A 7 32.05 39.22 -5.81
C ALA A 7 31.83 39.02 -7.33
N LEU A 8 31.76 37.75 -7.76
CA LEU A 8 30.94 37.38 -8.91
C LEU A 8 29.46 37.64 -8.54
N LYS A 9 28.94 38.79 -8.98
CA LYS A 9 27.52 39.14 -8.92
C LYS A 9 26.82 38.53 -10.14
N ASP A 10 25.88 37.62 -9.92
CA ASP A 10 25.06 37.00 -10.95
C ASP A 10 24.05 38.03 -11.50
N ASP A 11 23.93 38.14 -12.83
CA ASP A 11 23.17 39.17 -13.57
C ASP A 11 21.66 39.17 -13.28
N ARG A 12 21.14 38.28 -12.42
CA ARG A 12 19.72 38.21 -12.03
C ARG A 12 19.39 38.90 -10.71
N GLY A 13 20.31 39.66 -10.13
CA GLY A 13 20.05 40.48 -8.94
C GLY A 13 19.67 39.67 -7.70
N THR A 14 20.05 38.40 -7.64
CA THR A 14 19.80 37.54 -6.47
C THR A 14 21.00 37.61 -5.54
N ASP A 15 20.84 38.25 -4.37
CA ASP A 15 21.89 38.35 -3.35
C ASP A 15 22.25 36.95 -2.84
N ALA A 16 23.40 36.42 -3.28
CA ALA A 16 23.89 35.09 -2.89
C ALA A 16 23.97 34.94 -1.36
N ASP A 17 24.27 36.03 -0.65
CA ASP A 17 24.34 36.07 0.81
C ASP A 17 22.97 35.83 1.48
N GLN A 18 21.87 36.27 0.85
CA GLN A 18 20.52 35.97 1.33
C GLN A 18 20.15 34.51 1.13
N LEU A 19 20.53 33.92 0.00
CA LEU A 19 20.29 32.50 -0.30
C LEU A 19 20.93 31.57 0.74
N TYR A 20 22.17 31.84 1.17
CA TYR A 20 22.82 31.03 2.20
C TYR A 20 22.12 31.15 3.57
N LYS A 21 21.71 32.36 3.96
CA LYS A 21 20.97 32.59 5.22
C LYS A 21 19.60 31.93 5.23
N ASP A 22 18.90 31.94 4.10
CA ASP A 22 17.59 31.29 3.98
C ASP A 22 17.71 29.77 4.02
N ALA A 23 18.75 29.21 3.36
CA ALA A 23 19.04 27.78 3.39
C ALA A 23 19.34 27.27 4.81
N GLU A 24 20.10 28.03 5.60
CA GLU A 24 20.38 27.68 7.00
C GLU A 24 19.12 27.75 7.88
N ARG A 25 18.22 28.72 7.63
CA ARG A 25 16.95 28.85 8.36
C ARG A 25 16.03 27.65 8.09
N LEU A 26 15.82 27.32 6.81
CA LEU A 26 15.02 26.16 6.39
C LEU A 26 15.58 24.85 6.95
N ALA A 27 16.90 24.67 6.94
CA ALA A 27 17.55 23.49 7.50
C ALA A 27 17.32 23.35 9.02
N LYS A 28 17.25 24.48 9.74
CA LYS A 28 16.98 24.50 11.17
C LYS A 28 15.51 24.20 11.49
N GLU A 29 14.60 24.63 10.61
CA GLU A 29 13.17 24.33 10.70
C GLU A 29 12.86 22.86 10.44
N LEU A 30 13.53 22.21 9.47
CA LEU A 30 13.39 20.78 9.19
C LEU A 30 13.77 19.88 10.37
N LYS A 31 14.65 20.35 11.25
CA LYS A 31 15.08 19.60 12.46
C LYS A 31 14.03 19.66 13.59
N GLY A 32 13.07 20.58 13.49
CA GLY A 32 11.99 20.77 14.46
C GLY A 32 10.81 19.80 14.32
N GLY A 33 10.79 18.97 13.27
CA GLY A 33 9.77 17.95 13.06
C GLY A 33 8.46 18.53 12.54
N PHE A 34 8.16 18.29 11.27
CA PHE A 34 6.79 18.35 10.79
C PHE A 34 6.13 17.01 11.17
N GLU A 35 5.30 17.02 12.21
CA GLU A 35 4.41 15.89 12.52
C GLU A 35 3.35 15.81 11.40
N LEU A 36 3.58 14.91 10.44
CA LEU A 36 2.50 14.34 9.65
C LEU A 36 1.64 13.49 10.62
N PRO A 37 0.32 13.70 10.70
CA PRO A 37 -0.52 12.75 11.41
C PRO A 37 -0.42 11.38 10.74
N ASP A 38 0.15 10.41 11.47
CA ASP A 38 0.22 9.00 11.13
C ASP A 38 -1.17 8.36 11.13
N ASP A 39 -1.94 8.53 10.06
CA ASP A 39 -3.06 7.63 9.73
C ASP A 39 -2.54 6.37 8.99
N HIS A 40 -1.51 5.73 9.55
CA HIS A 40 -1.12 4.37 9.21
C HIS A 40 -0.77 3.59 10.49
N PHE A 41 -1.83 3.08 11.13
CA PHE A 41 -1.79 2.16 12.27
C PHE A 41 -0.82 0.99 12.02
N THR A 42 0.40 1.08 12.56
CA THR A 42 1.28 -0.08 12.74
C THR A 42 0.90 -0.77 14.04
N ALA A 43 0.11 -1.84 13.93
CA ALA A 43 -0.18 -2.69 15.06
C ALA A 43 1.10 -3.43 15.47
N THR A 44 1.79 -2.94 16.50
CA THR A 44 2.86 -3.67 17.17
C THR A 44 2.23 -4.82 17.97
N VAL A 45 2.37 -6.06 17.48
CA VAL A 45 2.10 -7.27 18.27
C VAL A 45 3.41 -7.73 18.93
N PRO A 46 3.47 -7.90 20.27
CA PRO A 46 4.68 -8.35 20.93
C PRO A 46 4.88 -9.87 20.74
N SER A 47 6.11 -10.23 20.39
CA SER A 47 6.59 -11.60 20.17
C SER A 47 6.50 -12.48 21.43
N LYS A 48 6.00 -13.71 21.26
CA LYS A 48 6.47 -14.86 22.06
C LYS A 48 6.47 -16.16 21.23
N ALA A 49 7.70 -16.64 21.02
CA ALA A 49 8.23 -17.91 20.52
C ALA A 49 7.30 -19.03 20.03
N GLN A 50 7.61 -19.61 18.85
CA GLN A 50 7.85 -21.06 18.64
C GLN A 50 8.24 -21.41 17.17
N GLY A 51 9.40 -22.06 17.00
CA GLY A 51 9.71 -22.98 15.88
C GLY A 51 10.57 -22.44 14.71
N PRO A 52 11.66 -23.13 14.29
CA PRO A 52 12.46 -22.73 13.14
C PRO A 52 11.70 -23.13 11.85
N THR A 53 10.93 -22.20 11.29
CA THR A 53 10.36 -22.41 9.95
C THR A 53 11.40 -21.93 8.94
N GLN A 54 11.84 -22.87 8.12
CA GLN A 54 12.79 -22.67 7.04
C GLN A 54 12.52 -21.36 6.30
N GLU A 55 13.58 -20.56 6.15
CA GLU A 55 13.60 -19.28 5.45
C GLU A 55 13.31 -19.50 3.96
N GLN A 56 12.04 -19.69 3.64
CA GLN A 56 11.53 -19.64 2.28
C GLN A 56 11.59 -18.18 1.85
N LYS A 57 12.68 -17.84 1.16
CA LYS A 57 13.02 -16.52 0.64
C LYS A 57 11.74 -15.79 0.21
N ALA A 58 11.37 -14.79 1.00
CA ALA A 58 10.13 -14.08 0.86
C ALA A 58 10.18 -13.22 -0.39
N TYR A 59 9.78 -13.77 -1.52
CA TYR A 59 9.59 -12.96 -2.71
C TYR A 59 8.37 -12.06 -2.50
N SER A 60 8.47 -10.77 -2.82
CA SER A 60 7.37 -9.81 -2.67
C SER A 60 7.45 -8.87 -3.86
N GLY A 61 6.47 -8.94 -4.76
CA GLY A 61 6.41 -8.07 -5.94
C GLY A 61 5.26 -7.08 -5.89
N PRO A 62 5.29 -6.06 -6.75
CA PRO A 62 4.16 -5.15 -6.89
C PRO A 62 2.94 -5.96 -7.37
N SER A 63 1.85 -5.93 -6.59
CA SER A 63 0.56 -6.48 -7.00
C SER A 63 -0.46 -5.36 -7.09
N VAL A 64 -1.16 -5.28 -8.22
CA VAL A 64 -2.25 -4.31 -8.43
C VAL A 64 -3.55 -4.92 -7.90
N VAL A 65 -4.32 -4.14 -7.15
CA VAL A 65 -5.61 -4.57 -6.57
C VAL A 65 -6.73 -3.67 -7.09
N SER A 66 -7.71 -4.30 -7.72
CA SER A 66 -8.92 -3.65 -8.21
C SER A 66 -10.14 -4.32 -7.59
N TYR A 67 -11.25 -3.61 -7.43
CA TYR A 67 -12.48 -4.19 -6.89
C TYR A 67 -13.72 -3.58 -7.53
N TYR A 68 -14.82 -4.31 -7.44
CA TYR A 68 -16.14 -3.82 -7.77
C TYR A 68 -17.14 -4.24 -6.69
N LEU A 69 -17.80 -3.22 -6.13
CA LEU A 69 -18.86 -3.36 -5.13
C LEU A 69 -19.82 -2.18 -5.31
N GLU A 70 -21.07 -2.46 -5.60
CA GLU A 70 -22.05 -1.43 -5.94
C GLU A 70 -22.33 -0.49 -4.75
N GLY A 71 -22.28 0.82 -4.99
CA GLY A 71 -22.66 1.82 -3.99
C GLY A 71 -21.79 1.87 -2.71
N ARG A 72 -20.69 1.11 -2.66
CA ARG A 72 -19.76 1.08 -1.53
C ARG A 72 -18.33 1.30 -2.00
N LYS A 73 -17.50 1.87 -1.12
CA LYS A 73 -16.08 2.10 -1.37
C LYS A 73 -15.26 1.14 -0.51
N ALA A 74 -14.08 0.77 -0.98
CA ALA A 74 -13.12 0.06 -0.16
C ALA A 74 -12.55 1.02 0.89
N SER A 75 -12.64 0.63 2.15
CA SER A 75 -12.03 1.36 3.26
C SER A 75 -10.58 0.93 3.44
N LYS A 76 -10.30 -0.36 3.27
CA LYS A 76 -8.94 -0.92 3.32
C LYS A 76 -8.84 -2.12 2.39
N LEU A 77 -7.94 -2.05 1.41
CA LEU A 77 -7.61 -3.19 0.56
C LEU A 77 -6.29 -3.78 1.04
N SER A 78 -6.34 -5.03 1.48
CA SER A 78 -5.11 -5.74 1.84
C SER A 78 -4.40 -6.20 0.57
N ILE A 79 -3.14 -5.80 0.44
CA ILE A 79 -2.28 -6.21 -0.67
C ILE A 79 -1.60 -7.54 -0.29
N PRO A 80 -1.81 -8.62 -1.04
CA PRO A 80 -1.21 -9.92 -0.73
C PRO A 80 0.31 -9.87 -0.93
N ALA A 81 1.07 -10.13 0.14
CA ALA A 81 2.47 -10.49 0.00
C ALA A 81 2.56 -11.92 -0.56
N TYR A 82 2.88 -12.06 -1.85
CA TYR A 82 2.92 -13.35 -2.54
C TYR A 82 4.36 -13.76 -2.83
N ARG A 83 4.69 -15.00 -2.49
CA ARG A 83 6.03 -15.60 -2.66
C ARG A 83 6.09 -16.61 -3.80
N CYS A 84 5.00 -16.74 -4.55
CA CYS A 84 4.86 -17.75 -5.59
C CYS A 84 5.72 -17.36 -6.80
N MET A 85 6.41 -18.33 -7.38
CA MET A 85 7.07 -18.15 -8.68
C MET A 85 5.98 -18.15 -9.76
N GLY A 86 5.50 -16.97 -10.15
CA GLY A 86 4.46 -16.84 -11.17
C GLY A 86 3.83 -15.46 -11.24
N ALA A 87 3.34 -15.12 -12.43
CA ALA A 87 2.46 -13.98 -12.67
C ALA A 87 1.07 -14.50 -13.00
N GLY A 88 0.04 -13.71 -12.71
CA GLY A 88 -1.31 -14.06 -13.07
C GLY A 88 -2.35 -13.15 -12.42
N GLU A 89 -3.56 -13.23 -12.94
CA GLU A 89 -4.71 -12.56 -12.35
C GLU A 89 -5.54 -13.56 -11.55
N VAL A 90 -6.01 -13.15 -10.37
CA VAL A 90 -6.93 -13.92 -9.55
C VAL A 90 -8.11 -13.04 -9.17
N THR A 91 -9.28 -13.41 -9.67
CA THR A 91 -10.55 -12.78 -9.32
C THR A 91 -11.19 -13.54 -8.16
N VAL A 92 -11.44 -12.82 -7.07
CA VAL A 92 -12.06 -13.35 -5.86
C VAL A 92 -13.44 -12.74 -5.73
N LEU A 93 -14.46 -13.59 -5.80
CA LEU A 93 -15.83 -13.26 -5.45
C LEU A 93 -15.94 -13.13 -3.93
N ILE A 94 -16.46 -11.99 -3.48
CA ILE A 94 -16.60 -11.67 -2.06
C ILE A 94 -18.06 -11.46 -1.68
N THR A 95 -18.37 -11.73 -0.42
CA THR A 95 -19.62 -11.34 0.22
C THR A 95 -19.30 -10.44 1.40
N VAL A 96 -19.87 -9.24 1.40
CA VAL A 96 -19.63 -8.20 2.39
C VAL A 96 -20.90 -7.99 3.22
N ASP A 97 -20.74 -7.94 4.53
CA ASP A 97 -21.85 -7.65 5.44
C ASP A 97 -22.16 -6.15 5.50
N ASN A 98 -23.18 -5.77 6.28
CA ASN A 98 -23.54 -4.35 6.47
C ASN A 98 -22.43 -3.53 7.17
N SER A 99 -21.62 -4.17 8.03
CA SER A 99 -20.48 -3.54 8.71
C SER A 99 -19.30 -3.22 7.78
N GLY A 100 -19.32 -3.74 6.54
CA GLY A 100 -18.21 -3.61 5.60
C GLY A 100 -17.15 -4.70 5.75
N THR A 101 -17.44 -5.77 6.49
CA THR A 101 -16.56 -6.92 6.69
C THR A 101 -16.83 -8.00 5.64
N VAL A 102 -15.76 -8.58 5.08
CA VAL A 102 -15.86 -9.69 4.14
C VAL A 102 -16.15 -10.99 4.89
N VAL A 103 -17.38 -11.49 4.80
CA VAL A 103 -17.84 -12.71 5.47
C VAL A 103 -17.58 -13.97 4.66
N ALA A 104 -17.53 -13.86 3.33
CA ALA A 104 -17.19 -14.96 2.44
C ALA A 104 -16.27 -14.48 1.32
N ALA A 105 -15.34 -15.35 0.91
CA ALA A 105 -14.44 -15.11 -0.21
C ALA A 105 -14.19 -16.42 -0.94
N LYS A 106 -14.40 -16.43 -2.25
CA LYS A 106 -14.22 -17.60 -3.12
C LYS A 106 -13.55 -17.16 -4.42
N VAL A 107 -12.62 -17.95 -4.93
CA VAL A 107 -11.98 -17.68 -6.22
C VAL A 107 -12.95 -18.00 -7.35
N ASP A 108 -13.02 -17.13 -8.34
CA ASP A 108 -13.68 -17.41 -9.61
C ASP A 108 -12.77 -18.29 -10.46
N GLU A 109 -13.12 -19.57 -10.63
CA GLU A 109 -12.25 -20.54 -11.30
C GLU A 109 -12.14 -20.33 -12.81
N SER A 110 -13.07 -19.58 -13.39
CA SER A 110 -13.15 -19.32 -14.84
C SER A 110 -12.19 -18.20 -15.27
N SER A 111 -12.08 -17.14 -14.46
CA SER A 111 -11.26 -15.96 -14.76
C SER A 111 -9.91 -15.93 -14.04
N SER A 112 -9.66 -16.83 -13.09
CA SER A 112 -8.45 -16.81 -12.27
C SER A 112 -7.38 -17.81 -12.73
N SER A 113 -6.10 -17.46 -12.48
CA SER A 113 -4.98 -18.38 -12.65
C SER A 113 -5.21 -19.70 -11.91
N LYS A 114 -4.68 -20.80 -12.45
CA LYS A 114 -4.76 -22.15 -11.86
C LYS A 114 -3.76 -22.38 -10.72
N ASP A 115 -2.86 -21.43 -10.48
CA ASP A 115 -1.87 -21.51 -9.40
C ASP A 115 -2.52 -21.47 -8.02
N GLY A 116 -2.52 -22.62 -7.34
CA GLY A 116 -3.08 -22.74 -5.98
C GLY A 116 -2.39 -21.81 -4.96
N CYS A 117 -1.11 -21.50 -5.18
CA CYS A 117 -0.35 -20.56 -4.37
C CYS A 117 -0.95 -19.14 -4.46
N LEU A 118 -1.10 -18.60 -5.67
CA LEU A 118 -1.69 -17.27 -5.90
C LEU A 118 -3.12 -17.18 -5.38
N ARG A 119 -3.94 -18.21 -5.67
CA ARG A 119 -5.32 -18.33 -5.17
C ARG A 119 -5.41 -18.20 -3.65
N SER A 120 -4.54 -18.90 -2.92
CA SER A 120 -4.54 -18.90 -1.46
C SER A 120 -4.21 -17.54 -0.87
N PHE A 121 -3.24 -16.82 -1.45
CA PHE A 121 -2.88 -15.46 -1.02
C PHE A 121 -3.99 -14.46 -1.35
N ALA A 122 -4.60 -14.56 -2.53
CA ALA A 122 -5.71 -13.70 -2.94
C ALA A 122 -6.93 -13.86 -2.01
N ILE A 123 -7.34 -15.10 -1.68
CA ILE A 123 -8.44 -15.35 -0.72
C ILE A 123 -8.13 -14.73 0.63
N ARG A 124 -6.90 -14.91 1.13
CA ARG A 124 -6.49 -14.41 2.44
C ARG A 124 -6.52 -12.88 2.47
N ALA A 125 -5.98 -12.23 1.44
CA ALA A 125 -6.02 -10.77 1.30
C ALA A 125 -7.47 -10.24 1.17
N ALA A 126 -8.33 -10.92 0.41
CA ALA A 126 -9.73 -10.54 0.27
C ALA A 126 -10.46 -10.56 1.62
N ARG A 127 -10.26 -11.60 2.44
CA ARG A 127 -10.86 -11.72 3.77
C ARG A 127 -10.37 -10.66 4.77
N LEU A 128 -9.15 -10.18 4.60
CA LEU A 128 -8.55 -9.11 5.42
C LEU A 128 -8.94 -7.71 4.92
N SER A 129 -9.59 -7.61 3.76
CA SER A 129 -10.02 -6.33 3.20
C SER A 129 -11.32 -5.87 3.85
N ARG A 130 -11.52 -4.55 3.88
CA ARG A 130 -12.69 -3.90 4.46
C ARG A 130 -13.29 -2.87 3.53
N PHE A 131 -14.59 -2.75 3.59
CA PHE A 131 -15.41 -1.82 2.82
C PHE A 131 -16.11 -0.84 3.74
N SER A 132 -16.66 0.23 3.17
CA SER A 132 -17.52 1.17 3.88
C SER A 132 -18.78 0.45 4.40
N ALA A 133 -19.09 0.64 5.69
CA ALA A 133 -20.36 0.22 6.25
C ALA A 133 -21.53 0.98 5.58
N SER A 134 -22.67 0.31 5.40
CA SER A 134 -23.84 0.96 4.79
C SER A 134 -25.14 0.28 5.20
N SER A 135 -25.88 0.97 6.06
CA SER A 135 -27.17 0.55 6.61
C SER A 135 -28.25 0.36 5.55
N THR A 136 -28.11 0.99 4.38
CA THR A 136 -29.08 0.91 3.27
C THR A 136 -28.80 -0.24 2.31
N ALA A 137 -27.60 -0.82 2.37
CA ALA A 137 -27.22 -1.91 1.48
C ALA A 137 -27.62 -3.29 2.04
N PRO A 138 -27.72 -4.31 1.19
CA PRO A 138 -28.13 -5.65 1.59
C PRO A 138 -27.26 -6.22 2.71
N ALA A 139 -27.87 -7.08 3.55
CA ALA A 139 -27.16 -7.74 4.64
C ALA A 139 -25.96 -8.56 4.15
N ASN A 140 -26.05 -9.14 2.94
CA ASN A 140 -24.97 -9.84 2.26
C ASN A 140 -24.87 -9.31 0.84
N GLN A 141 -23.93 -8.39 0.61
CA GLN A 141 -23.71 -7.83 -0.71
C GLN A 141 -22.60 -8.60 -1.43
N GLN A 142 -22.85 -9.00 -2.67
CA GLN A 142 -21.86 -9.66 -3.52
C GLN A 142 -21.04 -8.63 -4.29
N GLY A 143 -19.76 -8.94 -4.47
CA GLY A 143 -18.84 -8.17 -5.30
C GLY A 143 -17.63 -9.03 -5.66
N ASN A 144 -16.62 -8.39 -6.23
CA ASN A 144 -15.38 -9.07 -6.59
C ASN A 144 -14.16 -8.17 -6.37
N ILE A 145 -13.04 -8.81 -6.07
CA ILE A 145 -11.72 -8.19 -5.99
C ILE A 145 -10.81 -8.92 -6.97
N VAL A 146 -10.14 -8.16 -7.82
CA VAL A 146 -9.18 -8.65 -8.79
C VAL A 146 -7.78 -8.35 -8.27
N TYR A 147 -6.98 -9.41 -8.10
CA TYR A 147 -5.58 -9.33 -7.71
C TYR A 147 -4.70 -9.68 -8.90
N GLN A 148 -3.92 -8.71 -9.37
CA GLN A 148 -2.96 -8.92 -10.44
C GLN A 148 -1.55 -9.06 -9.87
N PHE A 149 -0.99 -10.25 -10.04
CA PHE A 149 0.34 -10.62 -9.60
C PHE A 149 1.33 -10.47 -10.77
N ILE A 150 2.34 -9.63 -10.61
CA ILE A 150 3.36 -9.35 -11.62
C ILE A 150 4.66 -10.07 -11.26
N ALA A 151 5.10 -11.04 -12.05
CA ALA A 151 6.41 -11.65 -11.85
C ALA A 151 7.52 -10.59 -11.96
N GLN A 152 8.49 -10.64 -11.05
CA GLN A 152 9.70 -9.80 -11.00
C GLN A 152 10.96 -10.54 -11.46
#